data_AF-A0A6A4W3L4-F1
#
_entry.id   AF-A0A6A4W3L4-F1
#
_cell.length_a   1.000
_cell.length_b   1.000
_cell.length_c   1.000
_cell.angle_alpha   90.00
_cell.angle_beta   90.00
_cell.angle_gamma   90.00
#
_symmetry.space_group_name_H-M   'P 1'
#
loop_
_entity.id
_entity.type
_entity.pdbx_description
1 polymer ?
#
loop_
_entity_poly.entity_id
_entity_poly.type
_entity_poly.pdbx_seq_one_letter_code
_entity_poly.pdbx_strand_id
1 'polypeptide(L)' 'MKLLIVLCLAAVALARPQSERDATIVDYVNEHREDNSYDFSLETSNGIIREESGLSYPGADPETGSYTQSAQLRVHPP' A
#
# COMPACT_ATOMS: atom_id res chain seq x y z
N MET A 1 15.20 -38.54 16.26
CA MET A 1 13.72 -38.55 16.12
C MET A 1 13.03 -37.37 16.81
N LYS A 2 13.20 -37.17 18.13
CA LYS A 2 12.53 -36.07 18.87
C LYS A 2 12.88 -34.67 18.35
N LEU A 3 14.15 -34.42 18.04
CA LEU A 3 14.62 -33.14 17.51
C LEU A 3 13.99 -32.79 16.14
N LEU A 4 13.83 -33.77 15.26
CA LEU A 4 13.20 -33.58 13.95
C LEU A 4 11.72 -33.21 14.09
N ILE A 5 11.02 -33.82 15.04
CA ILE A 5 9.61 -33.50 15.32
C ILE A 5 9.49 -32.05 15.83
N VAL A 6 10.35 -31.63 16.76
CA VAL A 6 10.37 -30.24 17.25
C VAL A 6 10.66 -29.24 16.13
N LEU A 7 11.61 -29.56 15.25
CA LEU A 7 11.94 -28.70 14.11
C LEU A 7 10.78 -28.60 13.11
N CYS A 8 10.11 -29.71 12.81
CA CYS A 8 8.92 -29.71 11.95
C CYS A 8 7.76 -28.90 12.56
N LEU A 9 7.53 -29.01 13.87
CA LEU A 9 6.49 -28.22 14.55
C LEU A 9 6.81 -26.72 14.54
N ALA A 10 8.08 -26.34 14.72
CA ALA A 10 8.50 -24.94 14.66
C ALA A 10 8.31 -24.35 13.26
N ALA A 11 8.63 -25.11 12.20
CA ALA A 11 8.42 -24.68 10.82
C ALA A 11 6.93 -24.45 10.51
N VAL A 12 6.04 -25.33 10.96
CA VAL A 12 4.58 -25.18 10.78
C VAL A 12 4.05 -23.98 11.55
N ALA A 13 4.58 -23.70 12.75
CA ALA A 13 4.17 -22.54 13.54
C ALA A 13 4.57 -21.20 12.89
N LEU A 14 5.69 -21.16 12.17
CA LEU A 14 6.16 -19.98 11.42
C LEU A 14 5.42 -19.79 10.10
N ALA A 15 4.94 -20.87 9.48
CA ALA A 15 4.19 -20.85 8.22
C ALA A 15 2.69 -20.52 8.39
N ARG A 16 2.26 -20.10 9.58
CA ARG A 16 0.87 -19.67 9.80
C ARG A 16 0.55 -18.43 8.94
N PRO A 17 -0.66 -18.32 8.36
CA PRO A 17 -1.08 -17.10 7.68
C PRO A 17 -0.95 -15.91 8.64
N GLN A 18 -0.23 -14.86 8.24
CA GLN A 18 -0.20 -13.63 9.01
C GLN A 18 -1.61 -13.03 9.02
N SER A 19 -2.06 -12.58 10.18
CA SER A 19 -3.34 -11.89 10.29
C SER A 19 -3.29 -10.60 9.46
N GLU A 20 -4.36 -10.28 8.74
CA GLU A 20 -4.50 -9.02 7.99
C GLU A 20 -4.21 -7.78 8.85
N ARG A 21 -4.45 -7.87 10.16
CA ARG A 21 -4.17 -6.80 11.12
C ARG A 21 -2.68 -6.57 11.39
N ASP A 22 -1.85 -7.56 11.08
CA ASP A 22 -0.41 -7.49 11.27
C ASP A 22 0.30 -6.99 10.00
N ALA A 23 -0.45 -6.65 8.94
CA ALA A 23 0.10 -6.15 7.70
C ALA A 23 0.85 -4.83 7.88
N THR A 24 2.02 -4.73 7.26
CA THR A 24 2.87 -3.54 7.29
C THR A 24 2.99 -2.93 5.91
N ILE A 25 3.25 -1.62 5.82
CA ILE A 25 3.58 -0.96 4.55
C ILE A 25 4.98 -1.43 4.12
N VAL A 26 5.10 -1.91 2.89
CA VAL A 26 6.36 -2.38 2.28
C VAL A 26 6.87 -1.45 1.18
N ASP A 27 5.96 -0.71 0.52
CA ASP A 27 6.31 0.38 -0.40
C ASP A 27 5.39 1.58 -0.16
N TYR A 28 5.93 2.78 -0.35
CA TYR A 28 5.22 4.04 -0.16
C TYR A 28 5.79 5.14 -1.05
N VAL A 29 4.92 5.75 -1.86
CA VAL A 29 5.22 6.93 -2.67
C VAL A 29 4.26 8.05 -2.29
N ASN A 30 4.80 9.23 -2.09
CA ASN A 30 4.05 10.48 -1.95
C ASN A 30 4.88 11.60 -2.56
N GLU A 31 4.57 11.93 -3.81
CA GLU A 31 5.33 12.89 -4.60
C GLU A 31 4.41 14.02 -5.05
N HIS A 32 4.85 15.25 -4.83
CA HIS A 32 4.23 16.46 -5.36
C HIS A 32 5.18 17.12 -6.36
N ARG A 33 4.66 17.49 -7.52
CA ARG A 33 5.45 18.05 -8.62
C ARG A 33 5.17 19.53 -8.84
N GLU A 34 6.11 20.22 -9.48
CA GLU A 34 6.01 21.65 -9.79
C GLU A 34 4.86 21.99 -10.74
N ASP A 35 4.38 21.03 -11.53
CA ASP A 35 3.26 21.18 -12.46
C ASP A 35 1.89 21.05 -11.79
N ASN A 36 1.83 20.99 -10.46
CA ASN A 36 0.64 20.73 -9.63
C ASN A 36 0.08 19.31 -9.72
N SER A 37 0.81 18.39 -10.35
CA SER A 37 0.49 16.96 -10.26
C SER A 37 1.00 16.36 -8.95
N TYR A 38 0.37 15.25 -8.54
CA TYR A 38 0.87 14.41 -7.46
C TYR A 38 0.66 12.94 -7.80
N ASP A 39 1.53 12.10 -7.24
CA ASP A 39 1.35 10.65 -7.20
C ASP A 39 1.43 10.17 -5.76
N PHE A 40 0.55 9.22 -5.45
CA PHE A 40 0.50 8.50 -4.19
C PHE A 40 0.43 7.00 -4.47
N SER A 41 1.27 6.22 -3.79
CA SER A 41 1.20 4.75 -3.84
C SER A 41 1.45 4.18 -2.44
N LEU A 42 0.76 3.10 -2.11
CA LEU A 42 1.10 2.27 -0.96
C LEU A 42 0.96 0.80 -1.33
N GLU A 43 1.91 -0.01 -0.87
CA GLU A 43 1.83 -1.46 -0.90
C GLU A 43 1.97 -2.01 0.52
N THR A 44 1.14 -2.98 0.90
CA THR A 44 1.22 -3.67 2.18
C THR A 44 1.72 -5.11 2.03
N SER A 45 2.28 -5.66 3.10
CA SER A 45 2.85 -7.02 3.14
C SER A 45 1.85 -8.14 2.87
N ASN A 46 0.55 -7.87 2.99
CA ASN A 46 -0.55 -8.77 2.64
C ASN A 46 -1.10 -8.52 1.22
N GLY A 47 -0.36 -7.80 0.35
CA GLY A 47 -0.67 -7.67 -1.07
C GLY A 47 -1.75 -6.63 -1.41
N ILE A 48 -2.05 -5.69 -0.50
CA ILE A 48 -2.93 -4.55 -0.83
C ILE A 48 -2.07 -3.47 -1.50
N ILE A 49 -2.47 -3.08 -2.71
CA ILE A 49 -1.83 -1.99 -3.46
C ILE A 49 -2.88 -0.91 -3.71
N ARG A 50 -2.59 0.32 -3.28
CA ARG A 50 -3.39 1.50 -3.59
C ARG A 50 -2.53 2.50 -4.33
N GLU A 51 -2.97 2.90 -5.51
CA GLU A 51 -2.32 3.92 -6.32
C GLU A 51 -3.31 5.04 -6.61
N GLU A 52 -2.85 6.27 -6.54
CA GLU A 52 -3.62 7.47 -6.80
C GLU A 52 -2.73 8.50 -7.48
N SER A 53 -3.30 9.20 -8.45
CA SER A 53 -2.66 10.35 -9.08
C SER A 53 -3.68 11.45 -9.33
N GLY A 54 -3.19 12.68 -9.43
CA GLY A 54 -4.07 13.79 -9.72
C GLY A 54 -3.34 15.04 -10.16
N LEU A 55 -4.13 16.04 -10.54
CA LEU A 55 -3.67 17.34 -10.99
C LEU A 55 -4.59 18.41 -10.39
N SER A 56 -3.99 19.39 -9.73
CA SER A 56 -4.70 20.56 -9.20
C SER A 56 -4.67 21.71 -10.20
N TYR A 57 -5.80 22.38 -10.37
CA TYR A 57 -5.97 23.59 -11.20
C TYR A 57 -6.34 24.75 -10.28
N PRO A 58 -5.37 25.59 -9.85
CA PRO A 58 -5.65 26.75 -9.02
C PRO A 58 -6.59 27.73 -9.72
N GLY A 59 -7.54 28.29 -8.95
CA GLY A 59 -8.40 29.38 -9.41
C GLY A 59 -7.76 30.75 -9.16
N ALA A 60 -8.38 31.81 -9.69
CA ALA A 60 -7.89 33.19 -9.51
C ALA A 60 -8.03 33.69 -8.06
N ASP A 61 -9.03 33.17 -7.34
CA ASP A 61 -9.30 33.46 -5.94
C ASP A 61 -9.11 32.18 -5.08
N PRO A 62 -8.86 32.31 -3.76
CA PRO A 62 -8.83 31.16 -2.86
C PRO A 62 -10.08 30.28 -3.00
N GLU A 63 -9.92 28.96 -2.92
CA GLU A 63 -11.01 27.97 -2.98
C GLU A 63 -11.80 27.93 -4.31
N THR A 64 -11.37 28.65 -5.35
CA THR A 64 -12.02 28.64 -6.68
C THR A 64 -11.38 27.67 -7.68
N GLY A 65 -10.37 26.93 -7.24
CA GLY A 65 -9.69 25.92 -8.06
C GLY A 65 -10.52 24.65 -8.29
N SER A 66 -10.01 23.78 -9.15
CA SER A 66 -10.56 22.44 -9.40
C SER A 66 -9.45 21.39 -9.35
N TYR A 67 -9.80 20.11 -9.34
CA TYR A 67 -8.82 19.02 -9.36
C TYR A 67 -9.33 17.84 -10.19
N THR A 68 -8.40 17.08 -10.76
CA THR A 68 -8.65 15.75 -11.29
C THR A 68 -7.93 14.72 -10.43
N GLN A 69 -8.57 13.59 -10.20
CA GLN A 69 -8.01 12.48 -9.42
C GLN A 69 -8.42 11.16 -10.06
N SER A 70 -7.47 10.23 -10.11
CA SER A 70 -7.70 8.84 -10.46
C SER A 70 -7.10 7.96 -9.37
N ALA A 71 -7.83 6.94 -8.94
CA ALA A 71 -7.37 6.01 -7.92
C ALA A 71 -7.74 4.57 -8.28
N GLN A 72 -6.85 3.64 -7.92
CA GLN A 72 -7.06 2.22 -8.10
C GLN A 72 -6.62 1.43 -6.87
N LEU A 73 -7.41 0.41 -6.54
CA LEU A 73 -7.14 -0.52 -5.46
C LEU A 73 -7.00 -1.92 -6.06
N ARG A 74 -5.89 -2.59 -5.79
CA ARG A 74 -5.68 -4.00 -6.11
C ARG A 74 -5.42 -4.77 -4.83
N VAL A 75 -5.94 -5.99 -4.81
CA VAL A 75 -5.67 -6.95 -3.73
C VAL A 75 -5.13 -8.20 -4.39
N HIS A 76 -3.87 -8.49 -4.16
CA HIS A 76 -3.28 -9.76 -4.53
C HIS A 76 -3.49 -10.74 -3.37
N PRO A 77 -4.17 -11.87 -3.59
CA PRO A 77 -4.28 -12.89 -2.57
C PRO A 77 -2.88 -13.46 -2.25
N PRO A 78 -2.56 -13.71 -0.97
CA PRO A 78 -1.28 -14.28 -0.53
C PRO A 78 -1.08 -15.75 -0.95
#